data_AF-A0A556TWD6-F1
#
_entry.id   AF-A0A556TWD6-F1
#
_cell.length_a   1.000
_cell.length_b   1.000
_cell.length_c   1.000
_cell.angle_alpha   90.00
_cell.angle_beta   90.00
_cell.angle_gamma   90.00
#
_symmetry.space_group_name_H-M   'P 1'
#
loop_
_entity.id
_entity.type
_entity.pdbx_description
1 polymer ?
#
loop_
_entity_poly.entity_id
_entity_poly.type
_entity_poly.pdbx_seq_one_letter_code
_entity_poly.pdbx_strand_id
1 'polypeptide(L)'
;MRFCKFRWICTLVGLIFSVVDIASDLLLSLQFFGEGHYAWCALTLTFFLIGSVCTQIFSYSWFKDDYNGEQEPETNMGLLHLLHLGFFTRYYDLLKRSFGCVWRARSDLGFEVLFGLAADLSMLRLMETFLESVPQLLLQAYIMLEHQRTSKIQYLSMAVSFLNVAWSTVDYWRCLRRSLPNTEEMPRGIPIVIYLLYKTLTITARILSLTLIIMLSPWNILVLGSLWLAGTVWAHVVKTDFCTSGCLEQLYRAIVGVILVFTFFNIKGKKTKKEMTIYYTLSTLHNFSAPLLLFLLLPTTAESDFFLPVTVFILTSNTIGLGFLILYYRALHPASRVESDAVDGIVTLNTNNNSTNSRFDRFLRL
;
A
#
# COMPACT_ATOMS: atom_id res chain seq x y z
N MET A 1 1.59 -11.64 -23.36
CA MET A 1 2.25 -10.30 -23.44
C MET A 1 3.66 -10.40 -22.85
N ARG A 2 4.66 -9.64 -23.34
CA ARG A 2 6.08 -9.77 -22.93
C ARG A 2 6.43 -8.92 -21.71
N PHE A 3 7.23 -9.46 -20.78
CA PHE A 3 7.85 -8.69 -19.70
C PHE A 3 8.87 -7.70 -20.29
N CYS A 4 8.65 -6.40 -20.12
CA CYS A 4 9.46 -5.35 -20.76
C CYS A 4 10.62 -4.88 -19.88
N LYS A 5 11.68 -4.35 -20.51
CA LYS A 5 12.82 -3.68 -19.84
C LYS A 5 12.36 -2.63 -18.82
N PHE A 6 11.34 -1.85 -19.17
CA PHE A 6 10.74 -0.86 -18.27
C PHE A 6 10.24 -1.46 -16.95
N ARG A 7 9.58 -2.64 -17.00
CA ARG A 7 9.08 -3.29 -15.79
C ARG A 7 10.22 -3.78 -14.90
N TRP A 8 11.26 -4.35 -15.52
CA TRP A 8 12.47 -4.75 -14.81
C TRP A 8 13.09 -3.56 -14.04
N ILE A 9 13.18 -2.39 -14.70
CA ILE A 9 13.64 -1.15 -14.06
C ILE A 9 12.70 -0.74 -12.92
N CYS A 10 11.37 -0.83 -13.08
CA CYS A 10 10.44 -0.54 -11.99
C CYS A 10 10.67 -1.46 -10.78
N THR A 11 10.89 -2.75 -10.98
CA THR A 11 11.21 -3.68 -9.89
C THR A 11 12.50 -3.27 -9.18
N LEU A 12 13.55 -2.89 -9.93
CA LEU A 12 14.81 -2.41 -9.34
C LEU A 12 14.63 -1.11 -8.54
N VAL A 13 13.85 -0.16 -9.07
CA VAL A 13 13.53 1.09 -8.35
C VAL A 13 12.75 0.79 -7.07
N GLY A 14 11.82 -0.17 -7.08
CA GLY A 14 11.13 -0.64 -5.88
C GLY A 14 12.09 -1.18 -4.81
N LEU A 15 13.08 -1.98 -5.22
CA LEU A 15 14.11 -2.50 -4.31
C LEU A 15 14.93 -1.36 -3.68
N ILE A 16 15.33 -0.37 -4.49
CA ILE A 16 16.09 0.79 -4.00
C ILE A 16 15.27 1.56 -2.97
N PHE A 17 13.98 1.82 -3.25
CA PHE A 17 13.10 2.49 -2.29
C PHE A 17 13.01 1.72 -0.97
N SER A 18 12.84 0.39 -0.99
CA SER A 18 12.82 -0.41 0.25
C SER A 18 14.11 -0.28 1.05
N VAL A 19 15.29 -0.32 0.42
CA VAL A 19 16.58 -0.16 1.12
C VAL A 19 16.72 1.24 1.71
N VAL A 20 16.30 2.27 0.97
CA VAL A 20 16.40 3.67 1.41
C VAL A 20 15.42 3.96 2.54
N ASP A 21 14.21 3.38 2.53
CA ASP A 21 13.21 3.50 3.60
C ASP A 21 13.78 2.94 4.91
N ILE A 22 14.23 1.68 4.89
CA ILE A 22 14.89 1.00 6.03
C ILE A 22 16.04 1.83 6.59
N ALA A 23 16.93 2.32 5.72
CA ALA A 23 18.05 3.13 6.15
C ALA A 23 17.59 4.44 6.79
N SER A 24 16.58 5.10 6.21
CA SER A 24 16.05 6.37 6.73
C SER A 24 15.37 6.21 8.09
N ASP A 25 14.66 5.09 8.30
CA ASP A 25 13.92 4.81 9.53
C ASP A 25 14.87 4.46 10.68
N LEU A 26 15.91 3.67 10.39
CA LEU A 26 16.98 3.37 11.35
C LEU A 26 17.75 4.64 11.72
N LEU A 27 18.16 5.45 10.75
CA LEU A 27 18.86 6.71 11.00
C LEU A 27 18.02 7.66 11.87
N LEU A 28 16.72 7.76 11.60
CA LEU A 28 15.82 8.59 12.39
C LEU A 28 15.65 8.04 13.82
N SER A 29 15.50 6.73 14.00
CA SER A 29 15.42 6.11 15.33
C SER A 29 16.68 6.34 16.16
N LEU A 30 17.86 6.29 15.54
CA LEU A 30 19.15 6.56 16.18
C LEU A 30 19.26 8.03 16.57
N GLN A 31 18.77 8.95 15.74
CA GLN A 31 18.69 10.35 16.09
C GLN A 31 17.80 10.57 17.31
N PHE A 32 16.58 10.01 17.32
CA PHE A 32 15.68 10.14 18.47
C PHE A 32 16.28 9.54 19.74
N PHE A 33 17.00 8.42 19.64
CA PHE A 33 17.71 7.83 20.76
C PHE A 33 18.82 8.75 21.29
N GLY A 34 19.64 9.31 20.39
CA GLY A 34 20.72 10.23 20.75
C GLY A 34 20.24 11.54 21.37
N GLU A 35 19.05 12.01 20.97
CA GLU A 35 18.40 13.22 21.53
C GLU A 35 17.62 12.95 22.82
N GLY A 36 17.59 11.70 23.32
CA GLY A 36 16.87 11.32 24.55
C GLY A 36 15.36 11.12 24.38
N HIS A 37 14.86 11.15 23.15
CA HIS A 37 13.44 10.97 22.82
C HIS A 37 13.07 9.49 22.63
N TYR A 38 13.19 8.71 23.72
CA TYR A 38 13.01 7.25 23.69
C TYR A 38 11.62 6.79 23.21
N ALA A 39 10.55 7.54 23.53
CA ALA A 39 9.20 7.21 23.10
C ALA A 39 9.05 7.28 21.56
N TRP A 40 9.62 8.31 20.93
CA TRP A 40 9.57 8.46 19.47
C TRP A 40 10.43 7.41 18.78
N CYS A 41 11.62 7.12 19.33
CA CYS A 41 12.46 6.01 18.87
C CYS A 41 11.71 4.68 18.94
N ALA A 42 11.07 4.36 20.07
CA ALA A 42 10.31 3.14 20.25
C ALA A 42 9.12 3.02 19.28
N LEU A 43 8.39 4.11 19.04
CA LEU A 43 7.28 4.12 18.08
C LEU A 43 7.75 3.91 16.64
N THR A 44 8.81 4.60 16.21
CA THR A 44 9.42 4.41 14.88
C THR A 44 9.85 2.96 14.67
N LEU A 45 10.60 2.39 15.63
CA LEU A 45 11.03 0.99 15.55
C LEU A 45 9.85 0.01 15.59
N THR A 46 8.76 0.34 16.29
CA THR A 46 7.56 -0.49 16.33
C THR A 46 6.89 -0.55 14.97
N PHE A 47 6.73 0.58 14.27
CA PHE A 47 6.16 0.60 12.92
C PHE A 47 7.03 -0.17 11.93
N PHE A 48 8.35 0.04 11.98
CA PHE A 48 9.33 -0.74 11.21
C PHE A 48 9.18 -2.25 11.43
N LEU A 49 9.15 -2.69 12.69
CA LEU A 49 9.02 -4.11 13.02
C LEU A 49 7.67 -4.69 12.59
N ILE A 50 6.57 -3.96 12.76
CA ILE A 50 5.23 -4.42 12.36
C ILE A 50 5.16 -4.61 10.85
N GLY A 51 5.59 -3.61 10.06
CA GLY A 51 5.61 -3.68 8.60
C GLY A 51 6.46 -4.86 8.13
N SER A 52 7.68 -4.96 8.65
CA SER A 52 8.63 -6.01 8.29
C SER A 52 8.14 -7.42 8.69
N VAL A 53 7.64 -7.62 9.91
CA VAL A 53 7.14 -8.94 10.35
C VAL A 53 5.95 -9.37 9.49
N CYS A 54 5.01 -8.46 9.21
CA CYS A 54 3.86 -8.78 8.36
C CYS A 54 4.32 -9.18 6.95
N THR A 55 5.24 -8.44 6.33
CA THR A 55 5.73 -8.77 4.98
C THR A 55 6.47 -10.11 4.96
N GLN A 56 7.24 -10.45 5.98
CA GLN A 56 7.90 -11.76 6.06
C GLN A 56 6.90 -12.91 6.22
N ILE A 57 5.83 -12.73 7.02
CA ILE A 57 4.78 -13.76 7.19
C ILE A 57 4.11 -14.07 5.85
N PHE A 58 3.66 -13.03 5.13
CA PHE A 58 3.05 -13.21 3.81
C PHE A 58 4.06 -13.75 2.78
N SER A 59 5.27 -13.20 2.75
CA SER A 59 6.35 -13.64 1.86
C SER A 59 6.65 -15.13 2.04
N TYR A 60 6.74 -15.60 3.28
CA TYR A 60 7.01 -16.99 3.60
C TYR A 60 5.85 -17.90 3.19
N SER A 61 4.61 -17.53 3.54
CA SER A 61 3.43 -18.32 3.17
C SER A 61 3.31 -18.46 1.66
N TRP A 62 3.50 -17.37 0.93
CA TRP A 62 3.45 -17.39 -0.52
C TRP A 62 4.62 -18.18 -1.11
N PHE A 63 5.78 -18.19 -0.46
CA PHE A 63 6.95 -18.90 -0.97
C PHE A 63 6.73 -20.40 -0.88
N LYS A 64 6.10 -20.84 0.21
CA LYS A 64 5.64 -22.21 0.38
C LYS A 64 4.60 -22.60 -0.67
N ASP A 65 3.62 -21.72 -0.93
CA ASP A 65 2.60 -21.96 -1.95
C ASP A 65 3.19 -22.08 -3.36
N ASP A 66 4.24 -21.31 -3.68
CA ASP A 66 4.92 -21.32 -4.99
C ASP A 66 5.75 -22.62 -5.22
N TYR A 67 6.15 -23.32 -4.15
CA TYR A 67 7.03 -24.51 -4.19
C TYR A 67 6.33 -25.86 -4.00
N ASN A 68 5.00 -25.89 -3.78
CA ASN A 68 4.23 -27.11 -3.49
C ASN A 68 4.06 -28.06 -4.71
N GLY A 69 5.16 -28.54 -5.28
CA GLY A 69 5.16 -29.52 -6.37
C GLY A 69 6.37 -30.44 -6.45
N GLU A 70 7.62 -29.97 -6.29
CA GLU A 70 8.79 -30.81 -6.65
C GLU A 70 10.03 -30.71 -5.74
N GLN A 71 10.13 -29.76 -4.79
CA GLN A 71 11.29 -29.65 -3.90
C GLN A 71 10.94 -29.00 -2.55
N GLU A 72 11.42 -29.58 -1.44
CA GLU A 72 11.29 -28.95 -0.13
C GLU A 72 11.98 -27.58 -0.12
N PRO A 73 11.40 -26.56 0.54
CA PRO A 73 12.07 -25.30 0.73
C PRO A 73 13.39 -25.55 1.47
N GLU A 74 14.52 -25.08 0.92
CA GLU A 74 15.81 -25.17 1.62
C GLU A 74 15.64 -24.67 3.06
N THR A 75 16.17 -25.41 4.04
CA THR A 75 16.09 -25.09 5.48
C THR A 75 16.53 -23.66 5.81
N ASN A 76 17.38 -23.08 4.95
CA ASN A 76 17.84 -21.70 5.03
C ASN A 76 16.72 -20.66 4.77
N MET A 77 15.63 -21.00 4.09
CA MET A 77 14.60 -20.03 3.71
C MET A 77 13.76 -19.56 4.89
N GLY A 78 13.45 -20.44 5.84
CA GLY A 78 12.80 -20.06 7.10
C GLY A 78 13.70 -19.12 7.92
N LEU A 79 15.01 -19.44 7.98
CA LEU A 79 16.00 -18.60 8.65
C LEU A 79 16.14 -17.22 7.98
N LEU A 80 16.12 -17.15 6.65
CA LEU A 80 16.18 -15.88 5.93
C LEU A 80 14.96 -15.01 6.21
N HIS A 81 13.75 -15.58 6.32
CA HIS A 81 12.56 -14.82 6.72
C HIS A 81 12.64 -14.37 8.19
N LEU A 82 13.19 -15.21 9.07
CA LEU A 82 13.44 -14.83 10.47
C LEU A 82 14.47 -13.70 10.61
N LEU A 83 15.46 -13.66 9.72
CA LEU A 83 16.46 -12.59 9.64
C LEU A 83 15.99 -11.37 8.83
N HIS A 84 14.69 -11.29 8.48
CA HIS A 84 14.10 -10.23 7.67
C HIS A 84 14.68 -10.11 6.24
N LEU A 85 15.41 -11.13 5.76
CA LEU A 85 16.00 -11.19 4.43
C LEU A 85 15.08 -11.84 3.38
N GLY A 86 13.99 -12.50 3.79
CA GLY A 86 13.07 -13.22 2.89
C GLY A 86 12.39 -12.32 1.85
N PHE A 87 12.06 -11.08 2.20
CA PHE A 87 11.59 -10.08 1.24
C PHE A 87 12.59 -9.82 0.10
N PHE A 88 13.89 -9.73 0.42
CA PHE A 88 14.94 -9.50 -0.57
C PHE A 88 15.21 -10.72 -1.46
N THR A 89 14.98 -11.93 -0.96
CA THR A 89 15.14 -13.15 -1.78
C THR A 89 14.08 -13.21 -2.89
N ARG A 90 12.84 -12.75 -2.61
CA ARG A 90 11.79 -12.59 -3.63
C ARG A 90 12.17 -11.57 -4.72
N TYR A 91 12.75 -10.44 -4.31
CA TYR A 91 13.27 -9.45 -5.27
C TYR A 91 14.36 -10.04 -6.15
N TYR A 92 15.33 -10.74 -5.54
CA TYR A 92 16.42 -11.38 -6.26
C TYR A 92 15.90 -12.42 -7.26
N ASP A 93 14.99 -13.29 -6.84
CA ASP A 93 14.41 -14.32 -7.70
C ASP A 93 13.65 -13.72 -8.88
N LEU A 94 12.79 -12.72 -8.63
CA LEU A 94 12.07 -12.01 -9.69
C LEU A 94 13.03 -11.33 -10.67
N LEU A 95 14.05 -10.62 -10.18
CA LEU A 95 15.03 -9.92 -11.02
C LEU A 95 15.87 -10.89 -11.85
N LYS A 96 16.29 -12.02 -11.27
CA LYS A 96 17.08 -13.05 -11.95
C LYS A 96 16.27 -13.75 -13.06
N ARG A 97 15.05 -14.19 -12.76
CA ARG A 97 14.15 -14.86 -13.72
C ARG A 97 13.73 -13.90 -14.84
N SER A 98 13.38 -12.67 -14.50
CA SER A 98 13.02 -11.65 -15.50
C SER A 98 14.21 -11.22 -16.37
N PHE A 99 15.43 -11.14 -15.83
CA PHE A 99 16.63 -10.80 -16.61
C PHE A 99 16.91 -11.83 -17.71
N GLY A 100 16.77 -13.13 -17.40
CA GLY A 100 16.91 -14.21 -18.38
C GLY A 100 15.91 -14.08 -19.54
N CYS A 101 14.65 -13.74 -19.23
CA CYS A 101 13.60 -13.56 -20.23
C CYS A 101 13.80 -12.29 -21.07
N VAL A 102 14.18 -11.17 -20.44
CA VAL A 102 14.31 -9.85 -21.08
C VAL A 102 15.56 -9.74 -21.94
N TRP A 103 16.68 -10.32 -21.49
CA TRP A 103 17.99 -10.09 -22.10
C TRP A 103 18.61 -11.32 -22.76
N ARG A 104 18.27 -12.54 -22.31
CA ARG A 104 18.83 -13.79 -22.87
C ARG A 104 17.87 -14.55 -23.76
N ALA A 105 16.65 -14.04 -23.98
CA ALA A 105 15.58 -14.68 -24.76
C ALA A 105 15.30 -16.15 -24.35
N ARG A 106 15.68 -16.55 -23.12
CA ARG A 106 15.32 -17.86 -22.57
C ARG A 106 13.87 -17.82 -22.13
N SER A 107 13.03 -18.66 -22.71
CA SER A 107 11.59 -18.75 -22.44
C SER A 107 11.23 -20.04 -21.70
N ASP A 108 11.95 -20.36 -20.62
CA ASP A 108 11.64 -21.57 -19.83
C ASP A 108 10.44 -21.33 -18.89
N LEU A 109 10.06 -20.07 -18.63
CA LEU A 109 8.97 -19.70 -17.73
C LEU A 109 7.91 -18.85 -18.43
N GLY A 110 6.63 -19.20 -18.27
CA GLY A 110 5.51 -18.44 -18.83
C GLY A 110 5.48 -17.00 -18.31
N PHE A 111 5.25 -16.03 -19.20
CA PHE A 111 5.17 -14.60 -18.83
C PHE A 111 4.13 -14.32 -17.73
N GLU A 112 3.06 -15.11 -17.67
CA GLU A 112 2.00 -15.02 -16.66
C GLU A 112 2.53 -15.26 -15.23
N VAL A 113 3.40 -16.25 -15.05
CA VAL A 113 4.04 -16.56 -13.76
C VAL A 113 4.88 -15.36 -13.29
N LEU A 114 5.63 -14.75 -14.20
CA LEU A 114 6.47 -13.59 -13.88
C LEU A 114 5.64 -12.35 -13.50
N PHE A 115 4.47 -12.18 -14.11
CA PHE A 115 3.54 -11.12 -13.74
C PHE A 115 2.87 -11.40 -12.39
N GLY A 116 2.53 -12.66 -12.08
CA GLY A 116 2.05 -13.07 -10.75
C GLY A 116 3.06 -12.74 -9.65
N LEU A 117 4.32 -13.14 -9.83
CA LEU A 117 5.40 -12.83 -8.89
C LEU A 117 5.61 -11.32 -8.70
N ALA A 118 5.51 -10.54 -9.78
CA ALA A 118 5.59 -9.07 -9.69
C ALA A 118 4.38 -8.45 -8.97
N ALA A 119 3.19 -9.03 -9.12
CA ALA A 119 2.00 -8.59 -8.44
C ALA A 119 2.04 -8.89 -6.93
N ASP A 120 2.49 -10.08 -6.56
CA ASP A 120 2.77 -10.44 -5.17
C ASP A 120 3.75 -9.48 -4.52
N LEU A 121 4.89 -9.22 -5.18
CA LEU A 121 5.91 -8.34 -4.63
C LEU A 121 5.38 -6.91 -4.45
N SER A 122 4.62 -6.42 -5.42
CA SER A 122 3.97 -5.10 -5.32
C SER A 122 2.93 -5.04 -4.20
N MET A 123 2.26 -6.16 -3.91
CA MET A 123 1.31 -6.27 -2.80
C MET A 123 2.02 -6.28 -1.44
N LEU A 124 3.10 -7.04 -1.29
CA LEU A 124 3.91 -7.03 -0.06
C LEU A 124 4.38 -5.61 0.25
N ARG A 125 4.92 -4.92 -0.75
CA ARG A 125 5.41 -3.56 -0.59
C ARG A 125 4.30 -2.57 -0.26
N LEU A 126 3.10 -2.75 -0.83
CA LEU A 126 1.95 -1.95 -0.44
C LEU A 126 1.59 -2.16 1.04
N MET A 127 1.56 -3.41 1.52
CA MET A 127 1.28 -3.72 2.92
C MET A 127 2.34 -3.09 3.84
N GLU A 128 3.64 -3.26 3.52
CA GLU A 128 4.76 -2.64 4.22
C GLU A 128 4.56 -1.13 4.35
N THR A 129 4.39 -0.44 3.22
CA THR A 129 4.18 1.01 3.17
C THR A 129 3.07 1.49 4.10
N PHE A 130 1.92 0.80 4.14
CA PHE A 130 0.78 1.24 4.94
C PHE A 130 0.84 0.82 6.41
N LEU A 131 1.65 -0.18 6.75
CA LEU A 131 1.90 -0.60 8.13
C LEU A 131 3.08 0.13 8.78
N GLU A 132 4.01 0.63 7.97
CA GLU A 132 5.27 1.24 8.40
C GLU A 132 5.35 2.71 7.96
N SER A 133 5.60 2.97 6.67
CA SER A 133 5.92 4.31 6.16
C SER A 133 4.81 5.33 6.39
N VAL A 134 3.52 4.95 6.26
CA VAL A 134 2.38 5.87 6.45
C VAL A 134 2.16 6.23 7.93
N PRO A 135 2.04 5.28 8.88
CA PRO A 135 2.00 5.59 10.31
C PRO A 135 3.22 6.38 10.78
N GLN A 136 4.41 6.07 10.25
CA GLN A 136 5.61 6.83 10.57
C GLN A 136 5.56 8.26 10.03
N LEU A 137 5.07 8.48 8.81
CA LEU A 137 4.85 9.82 8.27
C LEU A 137 3.83 10.62 9.10
N LEU A 138 2.79 9.96 9.62
CA LEU A 138 1.82 10.56 10.56
C LEU A 138 2.50 10.95 11.88
N LEU A 139 3.34 10.07 12.45
CA LEU A 139 4.09 10.35 13.67
C LEU A 139 5.07 11.52 13.47
N GLN A 140 5.80 11.53 12.36
CA GLN A 140 6.74 12.59 12.03
C GLN A 140 6.02 13.94 11.83
N ALA A 141 4.86 13.94 11.17
CA ALA A 141 4.03 15.12 11.03
C ALA A 141 3.55 15.63 12.41
N TYR A 142 3.13 14.72 13.30
CA TYR A 142 2.75 15.08 14.67
C TYR A 142 3.91 15.73 15.45
N ILE A 143 5.09 15.12 15.44
CA ILE A 143 6.28 15.67 16.12
C ILE A 143 6.62 17.05 15.56
N MET A 144 6.57 17.21 14.23
CA MET A 144 6.89 18.46 13.56
C MET A 144 5.92 19.59 13.94
N LEU A 145 4.61 19.32 13.95
CA LEU A 145 3.59 20.34 14.22
C LEU A 145 3.47 20.66 15.72
N GLU A 146 3.50 19.64 16.59
CA GLU A 146 3.31 19.83 18.03
C GLU A 146 4.57 20.40 18.71
N HIS A 147 5.75 19.89 18.38
CA HIS A 147 6.99 20.25 19.09
C HIS A 147 7.82 21.32 18.35
N GLN A 148 7.37 21.74 17.16
CA GLN A 148 8.09 22.65 16.25
C GLN A 148 9.57 22.30 16.06
N ARG A 149 9.88 21.00 16.16
CA ARG A 149 11.22 20.47 15.98
C ARG A 149 11.35 19.98 14.57
N THR A 150 12.37 20.49 13.89
CA THR A 150 12.69 20.09 12.52
C THR A 150 14.16 19.73 12.45
N SER A 151 14.46 18.45 12.31
CA SER A 151 15.80 18.01 11.90
C SER A 151 15.86 17.83 10.39
N LYS A 152 17.04 18.03 9.79
CA LYS A 152 17.25 17.78 8.35
C LYS A 152 16.96 16.32 7.99
N ILE A 153 17.29 15.40 8.90
CA ILE A 153 17.08 13.96 8.75
C ILE A 153 15.59 13.62 8.79
N GLN A 154 14.80 14.24 9.68
CA GLN A 154 13.36 14.06 9.74
C GLN A 154 12.69 14.50 8.43
N TYR A 155 13.05 15.66 7.88
CA TYR A 155 12.52 16.11 6.59
C TYR A 155 12.90 15.16 5.45
N LEU A 156 14.15 14.68 5.43
CA LEU A 156 14.59 13.72 4.43
C LEU A 156 13.82 12.40 4.54
N SER A 157 13.64 11.88 5.76
CA SER A 157 12.86 10.65 6.02
C SER A 157 11.40 10.84 5.60
N MET A 158 10.75 11.95 5.97
CA MET A 158 9.38 12.26 5.52
C MET A 158 9.27 12.28 3.99
N ALA A 159 10.25 12.87 3.30
CA ALA A 159 10.28 12.91 1.84
C ALA A 159 10.46 11.52 1.22
N VAL A 160 11.37 10.70 1.78
CA VAL A 160 11.59 9.31 1.36
C VAL A 160 10.32 8.48 1.55
N SER A 161 9.70 8.52 2.73
CA SER A 161 8.48 7.77 3.02
C SER A 161 7.33 8.21 2.10
N PHE A 162 7.19 9.51 1.82
CA PHE A 162 6.20 10.00 0.86
C PHE A 162 6.45 9.48 -0.57
N LEU A 163 7.70 9.47 -1.04
CA LEU A 163 8.07 8.89 -2.33
C LEU A 163 7.83 7.38 -2.36
N ASN A 164 8.09 6.67 -1.26
CA ASN A 164 7.81 5.24 -1.14
C ASN A 164 6.30 4.96 -1.26
N VAL A 165 5.45 5.73 -0.56
CA VAL A 165 3.98 5.66 -0.65
C VAL A 165 3.48 5.88 -2.07
N ALA A 166 3.98 6.92 -2.73
CA ALA A 166 3.67 7.23 -4.12
C ALA A 166 4.05 6.06 -5.05
N TRP A 167 5.26 5.52 -4.89
CA TRP A 167 5.78 4.45 -5.73
C TRP A 167 5.07 3.11 -5.50
N SER A 168 4.82 2.70 -4.25
CA SER A 168 4.16 1.43 -3.92
C SER A 168 2.71 1.42 -4.40
N THR A 169 1.98 2.53 -4.23
CA THR A 169 0.60 2.65 -4.68
C THR A 169 0.48 2.51 -6.20
N VAL A 170 1.37 3.15 -6.96
CA VAL A 170 1.35 3.07 -8.44
C VAL A 170 1.79 1.71 -8.93
N ASP A 171 2.84 1.14 -8.34
CA ASP A 171 3.37 -0.16 -8.75
C ASP A 171 2.35 -1.28 -8.48
N TYR A 172 1.75 -1.32 -7.29
CA TYR A 172 0.68 -2.26 -6.96
C TYR A 172 -0.45 -2.17 -7.97
N TRP A 173 -0.98 -0.98 -8.19
CA TRP A 173 -2.11 -0.81 -9.09
C TRP A 173 -1.78 -1.22 -10.54
N ARG A 174 -0.56 -0.93 -11.02
CA ARG A 174 -0.09 -1.39 -12.33
C ARG A 174 0.07 -2.90 -12.41
N CYS A 175 0.52 -3.55 -11.34
CA CYS A 175 0.65 -5.01 -11.31
C CYS A 175 -0.71 -5.69 -11.24
N LEU A 176 -1.59 -5.22 -10.35
CA LEU A 176 -2.95 -5.72 -10.20
C LEU A 176 -3.70 -5.66 -11.53
N ARG A 177 -3.74 -4.50 -12.19
CA ARG A 177 -4.45 -4.34 -13.47
C ARG A 177 -3.92 -5.27 -14.57
N ARG A 178 -2.61 -5.55 -14.58
CA ARG A 178 -2.00 -6.44 -15.58
C ARG A 178 -2.17 -7.91 -15.28
N SER A 179 -2.36 -8.25 -14.01
CA SER A 179 -2.68 -9.63 -13.64
C SER A 179 -4.09 -9.99 -14.08
N LEU A 180 -5.06 -9.06 -13.97
CA LEU A 180 -6.48 -9.31 -14.23
C LEU A 180 -6.74 -9.74 -15.69
N PRO A 181 -7.51 -10.82 -15.91
CA PRO A 181 -7.80 -11.31 -17.26
C PRO A 181 -8.72 -10.31 -17.98
N ASN A 182 -8.52 -10.15 -19.28
CA ASN A 182 -9.33 -9.27 -20.16
C ASN A 182 -9.31 -7.76 -19.80
N THR A 183 -8.38 -7.28 -18.98
CA THR A 183 -8.19 -5.84 -18.76
C THR A 183 -7.06 -5.31 -19.65
N GLU A 184 -7.36 -4.31 -20.49
CA GLU A 184 -6.35 -3.70 -21.36
C GLU A 184 -5.20 -3.07 -20.55
N GLU A 185 -3.97 -3.24 -21.06
CA GLU A 185 -2.81 -2.55 -20.48
C GLU A 185 -3.08 -1.05 -20.47
N MET A 186 -2.82 -0.42 -19.33
CA MET A 186 -2.97 1.02 -19.27
C MET A 186 -1.99 1.72 -20.22
N PRO A 187 -2.43 2.71 -21.02
CA PRO A 187 -1.51 3.53 -21.79
C PRO A 187 -0.51 4.23 -20.86
N ARG A 188 0.77 4.20 -21.25
CA ARG A 188 1.84 4.92 -20.55
C ARG A 188 1.53 6.42 -20.57
N GLY A 189 1.78 7.12 -19.47
CA GLY A 189 1.70 8.59 -19.42
C GLY A 189 0.62 9.13 -18.49
N ILE A 190 -0.23 10.02 -19.01
CA ILE A 190 -1.14 10.91 -18.26
C ILE A 190 -2.04 10.19 -17.23
N PRO A 191 -2.68 9.04 -17.54
CA PRO A 191 -3.57 8.38 -16.58
C PRO A 191 -2.87 7.92 -15.30
N ILE A 192 -1.60 7.53 -15.41
CA ILE A 192 -0.78 7.09 -14.27
C ILE A 192 -0.45 8.30 -13.39
N VAL A 193 -0.09 9.43 -14.00
CA VAL A 193 0.20 10.67 -13.28
C VAL A 193 -1.05 11.16 -12.55
N ILE A 194 -2.21 11.14 -13.20
CA ILE A 194 -3.47 11.58 -12.56
C ILE A 194 -3.89 10.63 -11.44
N TYR A 195 -3.77 9.31 -11.63
CA TYR A 195 -4.04 8.35 -10.55
C TYR A 195 -3.09 8.56 -9.35
N LEU A 196 -1.80 8.78 -9.62
CA LEU A 196 -0.81 9.06 -8.60
C LEU A 196 -1.16 10.35 -7.84
N LEU A 197 -1.44 11.45 -8.54
CA LEU A 197 -1.80 12.73 -7.94
C LEU A 197 -3.08 12.63 -7.08
N TYR A 198 -4.09 11.92 -7.57
CA TYR A 198 -5.30 11.64 -6.79
C TYR A 198 -4.94 10.92 -5.47
N LYS A 199 -4.16 9.84 -5.53
CA LYS A 199 -3.82 9.05 -4.36
C LYS A 199 -2.92 9.81 -3.39
N THR A 200 -1.86 10.44 -3.87
CA THR A 200 -0.94 11.17 -2.98
C THR A 200 -1.62 12.34 -2.32
N LEU A 201 -2.39 13.17 -3.04
CA LEU A 201 -3.08 14.31 -2.46
C LEU A 201 -4.12 13.89 -1.41
N THR A 202 -4.92 12.84 -1.69
CA THR A 202 -5.93 12.36 -0.73
C THR A 202 -5.28 11.71 0.50
N ILE A 203 -4.19 10.96 0.33
CA ILE A 203 -3.45 10.35 1.44
C ILE A 203 -2.77 11.43 2.29
N THR A 204 -2.11 12.43 1.70
CA THR A 204 -1.45 13.50 2.47
C THR A 204 -2.46 14.34 3.24
N ALA A 205 -3.60 14.70 2.61
CA ALA A 205 -4.68 15.39 3.30
C ALA A 205 -5.19 14.59 4.50
N ARG A 206 -5.32 13.26 4.33
CA ARG A 206 -5.78 12.34 5.37
C ARG A 206 -4.79 12.24 6.52
N ILE A 207 -3.49 12.09 6.24
CA ILE A 207 -2.43 12.02 7.25
C ILE A 207 -2.42 13.30 8.07
N LEU A 208 -2.39 14.47 7.43
CA LEU A 208 -2.39 15.76 8.13
C LEU A 208 -3.65 15.97 8.96
N SER A 209 -4.83 15.61 8.43
CA SER A 209 -6.08 15.67 9.20
C SER A 209 -6.03 14.78 10.44
N LEU A 210 -5.54 13.54 10.33
CA LEU A 210 -5.43 12.64 11.48
C LEU A 210 -4.42 13.16 12.49
N THR A 211 -3.32 13.77 12.03
CA THR A 211 -2.35 14.45 12.90
C THR A 211 -3.03 15.56 13.71
N LEU A 212 -3.81 16.44 13.08
CA LEU A 212 -4.53 17.49 13.80
C LEU A 212 -5.50 16.91 14.84
N ILE A 213 -6.23 15.85 14.50
CA ILE A 213 -7.13 15.17 15.45
C ILE A 213 -6.36 14.61 16.65
N ILE A 214 -5.19 14.03 16.45
CA ILE A 214 -4.36 13.50 17.55
C ILE A 214 -3.84 14.64 18.45
N MET A 215 -3.51 15.80 17.87
CA MET A 215 -3.09 16.98 18.64
C MET A 215 -4.17 17.53 19.57
N LEU A 216 -5.47 17.36 19.26
CA LEU A 216 -6.54 17.78 20.18
C LEU A 216 -6.47 17.07 21.53
N SER A 217 -6.14 15.78 21.52
CA SER A 217 -6.02 14.97 22.73
C SER A 217 -5.32 13.65 22.43
N PRO A 218 -4.39 13.18 23.28
CA PRO A 218 -3.79 11.85 23.14
C PRO A 218 -4.83 10.71 23.10
N TRP A 219 -5.99 10.90 23.74
CA TRP A 219 -7.09 9.92 23.72
C TRP A 219 -7.70 9.72 22.33
N ASN A 220 -7.49 10.64 21.39
CA ASN A 220 -7.98 10.52 20.01
C ASN A 220 -7.26 9.41 19.22
N ILE A 221 -6.21 8.79 19.76
CA ILE A 221 -5.68 7.51 19.26
C ILE A 221 -6.77 6.42 19.29
N LEU A 222 -7.72 6.48 20.25
CA LEU A 222 -8.87 5.56 20.29
C LEU A 222 -9.81 5.75 19.08
N VAL A 223 -9.91 6.98 18.54
CA VAL A 223 -10.65 7.25 17.31
C VAL A 223 -9.95 6.59 16.11
N LEU A 224 -8.62 6.61 16.08
CA LEU A 224 -7.86 5.89 15.06
C LEU A 224 -8.09 4.38 15.17
N GLY A 225 -8.08 3.84 16.39
CA GLY A 225 -8.40 2.44 16.67
C GLY A 225 -9.82 2.07 16.24
N SER A 226 -10.81 2.93 16.47
CA SER A 226 -12.20 2.66 16.06
C SER A 226 -12.38 2.70 14.54
N LEU A 227 -11.69 3.60 13.83
CA LEU A 227 -11.65 3.63 12.37
C LEU A 227 -11.00 2.35 11.80
N TRP A 228 -9.92 1.88 12.42
CA TRP A 228 -9.28 0.62 12.05
C TRP A 228 -10.20 -0.58 12.26
N LEU A 229 -10.90 -0.65 13.41
CA LEU A 229 -11.88 -1.70 13.68
C LEU A 229 -13.02 -1.67 12.66
N ALA A 230 -13.56 -0.48 12.34
CA ALA A 230 -14.59 -0.33 11.32
C ALA A 230 -14.12 -0.82 9.94
N GLY A 231 -12.89 -0.47 9.53
CA GLY A 231 -12.29 -0.96 8.29
C GLY A 231 -12.08 -2.48 8.28
N THR A 232 -11.67 -3.06 9.41
CA THR A 232 -11.48 -4.51 9.56
C THR A 232 -12.82 -5.26 9.51
N VAL A 233 -13.85 -4.75 10.18
CA VAL A 233 -15.21 -5.29 10.11
C VAL A 233 -15.75 -5.20 8.69
N TRP A 234 -15.52 -4.07 8.01
CA TRP A 234 -15.88 -3.93 6.60
C TRP A 234 -15.22 -5.01 5.73
N ALA A 235 -13.90 -5.22 5.87
CA ALA A 235 -13.18 -6.28 5.16
C ALA A 235 -13.75 -7.68 5.47
N HIS A 236 -14.18 -7.93 6.70
CA HIS A 236 -14.80 -9.18 7.10
C HIS A 236 -16.19 -9.38 6.46
N VAL A 237 -17.05 -8.35 6.45
CA VAL A 237 -18.38 -8.37 5.82
C VAL A 237 -18.25 -8.58 4.31
N VAL A 238 -17.22 -7.99 3.71
CA VAL A 238 -16.89 -8.16 2.29
C VAL A 238 -16.46 -9.59 1.99
N LYS A 239 -16.14 -10.45 2.96
CA LYS A 239 -15.73 -11.87 2.78
C LYS A 239 -14.60 -12.01 1.75
N THR A 240 -13.42 -11.55 2.11
CA THR A 240 -12.20 -11.75 1.32
C THR A 240 -11.78 -13.23 1.31
N ASP A 241 -11.19 -13.68 0.21
CA ASP A 241 -10.72 -15.07 0.01
C ASP A 241 -9.34 -15.05 -0.67
N PHE A 242 -8.39 -14.36 -0.03
CA PHE A 242 -7.07 -14.09 -0.61
C PHE A 242 -6.02 -15.14 -0.21
N CYS A 243 -6.12 -15.68 1.01
CA CYS A 243 -5.14 -16.57 1.60
C CYS A 243 -5.64 -18.01 1.70
N THR A 244 -4.70 -18.96 1.64
CA THR A 244 -4.98 -20.40 1.78
C THR A 244 -5.35 -20.79 3.22
N SER A 245 -4.82 -20.09 4.22
CA SER A 245 -5.08 -20.35 5.63
C SER A 245 -5.99 -19.30 6.26
N GLY A 246 -6.90 -19.74 7.13
CA GLY A 246 -7.85 -18.84 7.80
C GLY A 246 -7.19 -17.82 8.74
N CYS A 247 -6.05 -18.16 9.36
CA CYS A 247 -5.28 -17.23 10.19
C CYS A 247 -4.64 -16.11 9.35
N LEU A 248 -4.05 -16.46 8.20
CA LEU A 248 -3.45 -15.48 7.30
C LEU A 248 -4.52 -14.58 6.65
N GLU A 249 -5.71 -15.11 6.40
CA GLU A 249 -6.86 -14.33 5.94
C GLU A 249 -7.35 -13.31 6.97
N GLN A 250 -7.36 -13.67 8.26
CA GLN A 250 -7.66 -12.74 9.35
C GLN A 250 -6.62 -11.62 9.44
N LEU A 251 -5.33 -11.97 9.34
CA LEU A 251 -4.24 -10.99 9.31
C LEU A 251 -4.38 -10.06 8.08
N TYR A 252 -4.68 -10.61 6.91
CA TYR A 252 -4.92 -9.84 5.70
C TYR A 252 -6.05 -8.82 5.88
N ARG A 253 -7.19 -9.24 6.44
CA ARG A 253 -8.32 -8.35 6.75
C ARG A 253 -7.96 -7.24 7.73
N ALA A 254 -7.15 -7.54 8.75
CA ALA A 254 -6.66 -6.54 9.69
C ALA A 254 -5.76 -5.50 9.02
N ILE A 255 -4.86 -5.93 8.12
CA ILE A 255 -3.99 -5.04 7.33
C ILE A 255 -4.82 -4.18 6.38
N VAL A 256 -5.80 -4.77 5.69
CA VAL A 256 -6.75 -4.02 4.86
C VAL A 256 -7.49 -2.97 5.69
N GLY A 257 -7.87 -3.30 6.92
CA GLY A 257 -8.42 -2.34 7.87
C GLY A 257 -7.50 -1.15 8.12
N VAL A 258 -6.19 -1.38 8.29
CA VAL A 258 -5.18 -0.30 8.44
C VAL A 258 -5.12 0.54 7.16
N ILE A 259 -5.04 -0.09 5.99
CA ILE A 259 -5.00 0.63 4.70
C ILE A 259 -6.25 1.53 4.56
N LEU A 260 -7.44 1.02 4.93
CA LEU A 260 -8.70 1.77 4.86
C LEU A 260 -8.75 3.01 5.76
N VAL A 261 -7.99 3.07 6.85
CA VAL A 261 -7.87 4.29 7.66
C VAL A 261 -7.31 5.46 6.84
N PHE A 262 -6.37 5.16 5.93
CA PHE A 262 -5.60 6.15 5.17
C PHE A 262 -6.07 6.32 3.72
N THR A 263 -6.50 5.26 3.05
CA THR A 263 -6.96 5.34 1.66
C THR A 263 -7.99 4.27 1.31
N PHE A 264 -8.86 4.57 0.34
CA PHE A 264 -9.76 3.55 -0.21
C PHE A 264 -8.94 2.47 -0.91
N PHE A 265 -9.08 1.23 -0.45
CA PHE A 265 -8.49 0.05 -1.06
C PHE A 265 -9.62 -0.85 -1.60
N ASN A 266 -9.57 -1.16 -2.89
CA ASN A 266 -10.58 -2.02 -3.51
C ASN A 266 -10.25 -3.49 -3.22
N ILE A 267 -11.01 -4.07 -2.31
CA ILE A 267 -10.79 -5.42 -1.79
C ILE A 267 -11.36 -6.51 -2.71
N LYS A 268 -12.35 -6.19 -3.55
CA LYS A 268 -13.20 -7.20 -4.21
C LYS A 268 -13.33 -7.04 -5.73
N GLY A 269 -12.64 -6.06 -6.32
CA GLY A 269 -12.55 -5.78 -7.77
C GLY A 269 -13.85 -5.48 -8.52
N LYS A 270 -15.02 -5.68 -7.92
CA LYS A 270 -16.36 -5.51 -8.51
C LYS A 270 -16.80 -4.03 -8.52
N LYS A 271 -18.05 -3.74 -8.93
CA LYS A 271 -18.65 -2.39 -9.05
C LYS A 271 -18.56 -1.60 -7.73
N THR A 272 -17.43 -0.95 -7.46
CA THR A 272 -17.11 -0.25 -6.22
C THR A 272 -17.56 1.21 -6.17
N LYS A 273 -18.30 1.71 -7.17
CA LYS A 273 -18.70 3.13 -7.25
C LYS A 273 -19.39 3.59 -5.95
N LYS A 274 -20.38 2.82 -5.44
CA LYS A 274 -21.11 3.18 -4.21
C LYS A 274 -20.20 3.18 -2.98
N GLU A 275 -19.41 2.12 -2.79
CA GLU A 275 -18.51 1.97 -1.64
C GLU A 275 -17.44 3.07 -1.63
N MET A 276 -16.86 3.35 -2.80
CA MET A 276 -15.90 4.42 -3.00
C MET A 276 -16.50 5.80 -2.70
N THR A 277 -17.72 6.07 -3.17
CA THR A 277 -18.41 7.34 -2.86
C THR A 277 -18.64 7.49 -1.37
N ILE A 278 -19.18 6.46 -0.69
CA ILE A 278 -19.41 6.49 0.77
C ILE A 278 -18.10 6.77 1.52
N TYR A 279 -17.03 6.04 1.17
CA TYR A 279 -15.72 6.23 1.78
C TYR A 279 -15.20 7.66 1.64
N TYR A 280 -15.18 8.20 0.41
CA TYR A 280 -14.62 9.52 0.17
C TYR A 280 -15.47 10.66 0.74
N THR A 281 -16.79 10.48 0.83
CA THR A 281 -17.67 11.42 1.53
C THR A 281 -17.37 11.46 3.02
N LEU A 282 -17.29 10.29 3.68
CA LEU A 282 -16.97 10.21 5.12
C LEU A 282 -15.55 10.72 5.41
N SER A 283 -14.58 10.34 4.58
CA SER A 283 -13.19 10.79 4.73
C SER A 283 -13.06 12.31 4.55
N THR A 284 -13.77 12.89 3.57
CA THR A 284 -13.78 14.36 3.37
C THR A 284 -14.42 15.10 4.55
N LEU A 285 -15.55 14.60 5.06
CA LEU A 285 -16.19 15.19 6.24
C LEU A 285 -15.24 15.20 7.44
N HIS A 286 -14.57 14.07 7.67
CA HIS A 286 -13.57 13.96 8.73
C HIS A 286 -12.39 14.93 8.49
N ASN A 287 -11.85 14.96 7.26
CA ASN A 287 -10.72 15.81 6.89
C ASN A 287 -11.01 17.30 7.11
N PHE A 288 -12.24 17.73 6.87
CA PHE A 288 -12.65 19.14 7.07
C PHE A 288 -13.00 19.41 8.53
N SER A 289 -13.52 18.41 9.26
CA SER A 289 -13.81 18.55 10.68
C SER A 289 -12.55 18.70 11.53
N ALA A 290 -11.41 18.12 11.13
CA ALA A 290 -10.17 18.16 11.91
C ALA A 290 -9.64 19.58 12.19
N PRO A 291 -9.37 20.44 11.19
CA PRO A 291 -8.92 21.81 11.45
C PRO A 291 -10.01 22.64 12.14
N LEU A 292 -11.30 22.40 11.84
CA LEU A 292 -12.41 23.09 12.50
C LEU A 292 -12.47 22.77 14.00
N LEU A 293 -12.34 21.50 14.38
CA LEU A 293 -12.35 21.08 15.77
C LEU A 293 -11.11 21.60 16.51
N LEU A 294 -9.93 21.60 15.87
CA LEU A 294 -8.73 22.19 16.47
C LEU A 294 -8.92 23.69 16.73
N PHE A 295 -9.47 24.43 15.76
CA PHE A 295 -9.79 25.85 15.91
C PHE A 295 -10.76 26.13 17.05
N LEU A 296 -11.81 25.32 17.18
CA LEU A 296 -12.85 25.52 18.20
C LEU A 296 -12.40 25.11 19.61
N LEU A 297 -11.60 24.04 19.73
CA LEU A 297 -11.26 23.43 21.03
C LEU A 297 -9.89 23.88 21.56
N LEU A 298 -8.92 24.14 20.70
CA LEU A 298 -7.57 24.61 21.03
C LEU A 298 -7.23 25.91 20.25
N PRO A 299 -7.89 27.04 20.57
CA PRO A 299 -7.67 28.29 19.84
C PRO A 299 -6.21 28.77 19.92
N THR A 300 -5.52 28.51 21.03
CA THR A 300 -4.09 28.85 21.19
C THR A 300 -3.18 28.14 20.19
N THR A 301 -3.49 26.88 19.84
CA THR A 301 -2.74 26.14 18.82
C THR A 301 -3.12 26.61 17.41
N ALA A 302 -4.35 27.08 17.22
CA ALA A 302 -4.82 27.64 15.96
C ALA A 302 -4.22 29.01 15.63
N GLU A 303 -3.69 29.74 16.62
CA GLU A 303 -2.91 30.96 16.43
C GLU A 303 -1.48 30.72 15.92
N SER A 304 -1.04 29.46 15.86
CA SER A 304 0.30 29.12 15.37
C SER A 304 0.46 29.38 13.86
N ASP A 305 1.68 29.76 13.46
CA ASP A 305 2.02 30.06 12.06
C ASP A 305 1.79 28.88 11.10
N PHE A 306 1.82 27.63 11.60
CA PHE A 306 1.62 26.45 10.77
C PHE A 306 0.14 26.15 10.52
N PHE A 307 -0.78 26.60 11.36
CA PHE A 307 -2.17 26.17 11.34
C PHE A 307 -2.88 26.55 10.02
N LEU A 308 -2.71 27.80 9.58
CA LEU A 308 -3.33 28.28 8.35
C LEU A 308 -2.77 27.58 7.10
N PRO A 309 -1.44 27.48 6.89
CA PRO A 309 -0.87 26.70 5.78
C PRO A 309 -1.35 25.24 5.76
N VAL A 310 -1.34 24.55 6.90
CA VAL A 310 -1.77 23.15 6.99
C VAL A 310 -3.27 23.02 6.69
N THR A 311 -4.11 23.90 7.20
CA THR A 311 -5.55 23.90 6.94
C THR A 311 -5.83 24.14 5.46
N VAL A 312 -5.24 25.18 4.85
CA VAL A 312 -5.38 25.46 3.42
C VAL A 312 -4.91 24.26 2.59
N PHE A 313 -3.79 23.65 2.96
CA PHE A 313 -3.29 22.47 2.28
C PHE A 313 -4.26 21.28 2.39
N ILE A 314 -4.79 20.97 3.58
CA ILE A 314 -5.77 19.87 3.77
C ILE A 314 -7.00 20.09 2.87
N LEU A 315 -7.59 21.29 2.88
CA LEU A 315 -8.80 21.60 2.13
C LEU A 315 -8.55 21.53 0.61
N THR A 316 -7.48 22.16 0.15
CA THR A 316 -7.13 22.23 -1.29
C THR A 316 -6.69 20.87 -1.82
N SER A 317 -5.80 20.16 -1.13
CA SER A 317 -5.32 18.85 -1.56
C SER A 317 -6.43 17.80 -1.58
N ASN A 318 -7.32 17.77 -0.58
CA ASN A 318 -8.47 16.86 -0.58
C ASN A 318 -9.40 17.15 -1.78
N THR A 319 -9.72 18.43 -2.02
CA THR A 319 -10.62 18.84 -3.10
C THR A 319 -10.01 18.56 -4.49
N ILE A 320 -8.74 18.92 -4.71
CA ILE A 320 -8.01 18.67 -5.95
C ILE A 320 -7.85 17.16 -6.17
N GLY A 321 -7.54 16.40 -5.12
CA GLY A 321 -7.42 14.94 -5.17
C GLY A 321 -8.73 14.26 -5.60
N LEU A 322 -9.87 14.71 -5.07
CA LEU A 322 -11.20 14.27 -5.54
C LEU A 322 -11.50 14.72 -6.97
N GLY A 323 -11.04 15.90 -7.37
CA GLY A 323 -11.09 16.37 -8.76
C GLY A 323 -10.36 15.41 -9.70
N PHE A 324 -9.13 15.01 -9.35
CA PHE A 324 -8.37 14.02 -10.10
C PHE A 324 -9.02 12.62 -10.09
N LEU A 325 -9.66 12.22 -8.98
CA LEU A 325 -10.45 10.99 -8.92
C LEU A 325 -11.58 11.01 -9.96
N ILE A 326 -12.37 12.08 -9.98
CA ILE A 326 -13.49 12.24 -10.92
C ILE A 326 -12.97 12.30 -12.36
N LEU A 327 -11.92 13.08 -12.62
CA LEU A 327 -11.28 13.19 -13.94
C LEU A 327 -10.78 11.82 -14.41
N TYR A 328 -10.14 11.08 -13.51
CA TYR A 328 -9.67 9.73 -13.77
C TYR A 328 -10.84 8.84 -14.19
N TYR A 329 -11.89 8.71 -13.37
CA TYR A 329 -13.01 7.81 -13.69
C TYR A 329 -13.89 8.26 -14.86
N ARG A 330 -13.94 9.55 -15.18
CA ARG A 330 -14.75 10.06 -16.31
C ARG A 330 -14.04 9.99 -17.65
N ALA A 331 -12.75 10.33 -17.70
CA ALA A 331 -12.05 10.57 -18.97
C ALA A 331 -10.90 9.60 -19.26
N LEU A 332 -10.29 9.02 -18.22
CA LEU A 332 -9.02 8.29 -18.35
C LEU A 332 -9.09 6.84 -17.88
N HIS A 333 -10.14 6.49 -17.15
CA HIS A 333 -10.46 5.11 -16.84
C HIS A 333 -10.88 4.50 -18.16
N PRO A 334 -10.10 3.54 -18.72
CA PRO A 334 -10.47 2.91 -19.98
C PRO A 334 -11.87 2.36 -19.82
N ALA A 335 -12.79 2.89 -20.63
CA ALA A 335 -14.12 2.35 -20.75
C ALA A 335 -13.93 0.95 -21.31
N SER A 336 -14.10 -0.07 -20.48
CA SER A 336 -14.31 -1.42 -20.98
C SER A 336 -15.50 -1.33 -21.94
N ARG A 337 -15.24 -1.49 -23.24
CA ARG A 337 -16.29 -1.72 -24.24
C ARG A 337 -16.93 -3.11 -24.12
N VAL A 338 -16.73 -3.78 -22.98
CA VAL A 338 -17.43 -4.99 -22.58
C VAL A 338 -18.00 -4.72 -21.19
N GLU A 339 -19.12 -4.00 -21.15
CA GLU A 339 -20.13 -4.18 -20.13
C GLU A 339 -20.73 -5.58 -20.33
N SER A 340 -20.09 -6.59 -19.76
CA SER A 340 -20.77 -7.83 -19.39
C SER A 340 -20.27 -8.22 -18.01
N ASP A 341 -21.20 -8.21 -17.06
CA ASP A 341 -21.12 -9.02 -15.86
C ASP A 341 -20.71 -10.45 -16.27
N ALA A 342 -19.53 -10.90 -15.83
CA ALA A 342 -19.11 -12.29 -15.88
C ALA A 342 -18.00 -12.56 -14.85
N VAL A 343 -18.39 -12.63 -13.57
CA VAL A 343 -18.00 -13.80 -12.76
C VAL A 343 -19.28 -14.60 -12.61
N ASP A 344 -19.63 -15.25 -13.72
CA ASP A 344 -20.23 -16.58 -13.81
C ASP A 344 -20.62 -16.81 -15.27
N GLY A 345 -19.61 -17.22 -16.03
CA GLY A 345 -19.78 -17.96 -17.26
C GLY A 345 -18.73 -19.05 -17.20
N ILE A 346 -19.17 -20.25 -16.80
CA ILE A 346 -18.44 -21.49 -17.07
C ILE A 346 -17.97 -21.42 -18.51
N VAL A 347 -16.68 -21.16 -18.72
CA VAL A 347 -16.05 -21.69 -19.92
C VAL A 347 -15.92 -23.16 -19.59
N THR A 348 -16.81 -23.98 -20.15
CA THR A 348 -16.52 -25.39 -20.39
C THR A 348 -15.32 -25.42 -21.32
N LEU A 349 -14.14 -25.21 -20.75
CA LEU A 349 -12.90 -25.70 -21.32
C LEU A 349 -13.05 -27.21 -21.17
N ASN A 350 -13.36 -27.83 -22.30
CA ASN A 350 -13.30 -29.27 -22.45
C ASN A 350 -11.82 -29.67 -22.38
N THR A 351 -11.26 -29.61 -21.18
CA THR A 351 -9.95 -30.12 -20.83
C THR A 351 -10.18 -31.11 -19.72
N ASN A 352 -10.39 -32.36 -20.13
CA ASN A 352 -9.86 -33.49 -19.38
C ASN A 352 -8.38 -33.21 -19.13
N ASN A 353 -8.07 -32.55 -18.02
CA ASN A 353 -6.77 -32.57 -17.37
C ASN A 353 -6.93 -31.97 -15.98
N ASN A 354 -6.58 -32.78 -14.98
CA ASN A 354 -6.53 -32.43 -13.57
C ASN A 354 -5.66 -31.18 -13.35
N SER A 355 -6.24 -29.98 -13.36
CA SER A 355 -5.52 -28.75 -13.02
C SER A 355 -5.72 -28.44 -11.54
N THR A 356 -4.62 -28.51 -10.80
CA THR A 356 -4.47 -27.99 -9.44
C THR A 356 -4.88 -26.51 -9.39
N ASN A 357 -5.77 -26.15 -8.45
CA ASN A 357 -6.21 -24.79 -8.16
C ASN A 357 -5.01 -23.88 -7.83
N SER A 358 -4.48 -23.17 -8.84
CA SER A 358 -3.30 -22.33 -8.65
C SER A 358 -3.69 -21.04 -7.90
N ARG A 359 -2.75 -20.50 -7.12
CA ARG A 359 -2.90 -19.21 -6.40
C ARG A 359 -3.13 -18.03 -7.36
N PHE A 360 -2.63 -18.14 -8.59
CA PHE A 360 -2.88 -17.19 -9.67
C PHE A 360 -4.38 -17.05 -9.96
N ASP A 361 -5.12 -18.16 -10.04
CA ASP A 361 -6.58 -18.13 -10.27
C ASP A 361 -7.36 -17.43 -9.14
N ARG A 362 -6.81 -17.39 -7.91
CA ARG A 362 -7.38 -16.63 -6.79
C ARG A 362 -7.06 -15.14 -6.87
N PHE A 363 -5.86 -14.78 -7.33
CA PHE A 363 -5.50 -13.38 -7.61
C PHE A 363 -6.37 -12.78 -8.72
N LEU A 364 -6.78 -13.59 -9.71
CA LEU A 364 -7.68 -13.18 -10.80
C LEU A 364 -9.17 -13.08 -10.38
N ARG A 365 -9.55 -13.61 -9.22
CA ARG A 365 -10.93 -13.56 -8.68
C ARG A 365 -11.17 -12.41 -7.71
N LEU A 366 -10.10 -11.73 -7.27
CA LEU A 366 -10.16 -10.41 -6.63
C LEU A 366 -10.61 -9.38 -7.64
#